data_AF-A0A094FZH5-F1
#
_entry.id   AF-A0A094FZH5-F1
#
_cell.length_a   1.000
_cell.length_b   1.000
_cell.length_c   1.000
_cell.angle_alpha   90.00
_cell.angle_beta   90.00
_cell.angle_gamma   90.00
#
_symmetry.space_group_name_H-M   'P 1'
#
loop_
_entity.id
_entity.type
_entity.pdbx_description
1 polymer ?
#
loop_
_entity_poly.entity_id
_entity_poly.type
_entity_poly.pdbx_seq_one_letter_code
_entity_poly.pdbx_strand_id
1 'polypeptide(L)'
;MSAPLPLQTTPTGSFTSPPTPPATEEKSSTIIPQILAAVRRHRDGHSLSAGKHWLRFPLDVYEYGDLESQLRKVNLWDHYEHKLRHDYFPSANIFVLRMPGSLHESFLSYITKDFLRQLDIIAQSDSPSAVFAGDIENSASAEINFEDPEYGPHQPDASFQHPEAQYPGVILELSYSQKKRDLPRLANEYILGSDADIRVVIGIDVEYKGSKKASVSIWHPQIGVNDMGEKELVALQTVTDQLFRDDVGNLVSDPQAILQLRLEDFGTEAFGAKFTDLTQSIHISAESLFHFLERAEAKARRLKQKEGLVRSTKPWVRKRRRDSTPPEQLDSDREGIYAEQEQRAAKKAMKDDGSYKASSSKQK
;
A
#
# COMPACT_ATOMS: atom_id res chain seq x y z
N MET A 1 -6.38 75.42 21.57
CA MET A 1 -6.40 76.43 20.48
C MET A 1 -6.46 75.64 19.18
N SER A 2 -7.65 75.22 18.71
CA SER A 2 -8.65 76.01 17.93
C SER A 2 -8.07 76.40 16.56
N ALA A 3 -8.22 75.59 15.50
CA ALA A 3 -9.32 75.53 14.50
C ALA A 3 -8.84 76.14 13.15
N PRO A 4 -9.52 76.00 11.98
CA PRO A 4 -10.36 74.94 11.41
C PRO A 4 -9.99 74.56 9.92
N LEU A 5 -10.76 73.63 9.34
CA LEU A 5 -10.85 73.23 7.91
C LEU A 5 -11.22 74.38 6.95
N PRO A 6 -11.12 74.15 5.62
CA PRO A 6 -12.30 74.37 4.77
C PRO A 6 -12.67 73.18 3.87
N LEU A 7 -13.96 73.23 3.50
CA LEU A 7 -14.82 72.24 2.85
C LEU A 7 -14.71 72.19 1.32
N GLN A 8 -15.28 71.07 0.82
CA GLN A 8 -16.12 70.94 -0.38
C GLN A 8 -15.45 70.68 -1.73
N THR A 9 -15.70 69.50 -2.32
CA THR A 9 -16.87 69.25 -3.20
C THR A 9 -16.96 67.76 -3.58
N THR A 10 -18.15 67.16 -3.50
CA THR A 10 -18.55 65.96 -4.28
C THR A 10 -19.40 66.41 -5.47
N PRO A 11 -19.53 65.58 -6.52
CA PRO A 11 -20.82 64.89 -6.66
C PRO A 11 -20.74 63.41 -7.11
N THR A 12 -21.63 62.63 -6.49
CA THR A 12 -22.44 61.48 -6.95
C THR A 12 -21.91 60.49 -7.99
N GLY A 13 -21.84 59.22 -7.57
CA GLY A 13 -21.93 58.03 -8.41
C GLY A 13 -22.33 56.82 -7.56
N SER A 14 -23.64 56.59 -7.43
CA SER A 14 -24.26 55.42 -6.80
C SER A 14 -23.81 54.13 -7.47
N PHE A 15 -23.48 53.07 -6.71
CA PHE A 15 -23.91 51.69 -6.95
C PHE A 15 -23.70 50.86 -5.67
N THR A 16 -24.82 50.43 -5.09
CA THR A 16 -24.94 49.40 -4.06
C THR A 16 -24.39 48.07 -4.57
N SER A 17 -23.33 47.55 -3.95
CA SER A 17 -22.90 46.16 -4.16
C SER A 17 -23.79 45.22 -3.34
N PRO A 18 -24.31 44.12 -3.91
CA PRO A 18 -25.03 43.11 -3.14
C PRO A 18 -24.08 42.34 -2.21
N PRO A 19 -24.55 41.81 -1.08
CA PRO A 19 -23.72 41.03 -0.16
C PRO A 19 -23.27 39.74 -0.84
N THR A 20 -21.97 39.48 -0.80
CA THR A 20 -21.34 38.26 -1.30
C THR A 20 -21.90 37.04 -0.56
N PRO A 21 -22.38 35.99 -1.26
CA PRO A 21 -22.83 34.76 -0.62
C PRO A 21 -21.63 34.00 -0.01
N PRO A 22 -21.86 33.14 1.00
CA PRO A 22 -20.78 32.43 1.67
C PRO A 22 -20.11 31.45 0.71
N ALA A 23 -18.77 31.42 0.73
CA ALA A 23 -17.98 30.46 -0.02
C ALA A 23 -18.09 29.06 0.61
N THR A 24 -19.10 28.32 0.20
CA THR A 24 -19.28 26.90 0.52
C THR A 24 -19.61 26.18 -0.80
N GLU A 25 -18.93 25.06 -1.09
CA GLU A 25 -19.23 24.07 -2.16
C GLU A 25 -18.57 24.13 -3.56
N GLU A 26 -17.34 24.65 -3.76
CA GLU A 26 -16.66 24.51 -5.08
C GLU A 26 -15.38 23.63 -5.12
N LYS A 27 -14.93 23.06 -3.99
CA LYS A 27 -13.65 22.31 -3.97
C LYS A 27 -13.73 20.88 -4.51
N SER A 28 -14.88 20.21 -4.42
CA SER A 28 -15.06 18.80 -4.80
C SER A 28 -14.99 18.55 -6.33
N SER A 29 -15.55 19.46 -7.12
CA SER A 29 -15.82 19.25 -8.55
C SER A 29 -14.58 19.00 -9.43
N THR A 30 -13.39 19.45 -9.00
CA THR A 30 -12.16 19.36 -9.83
C THR A 30 -11.23 18.21 -9.46
N ILE A 31 -11.44 17.50 -8.34
CA ILE A 31 -10.48 16.52 -7.83
C ILE A 31 -10.59 15.18 -8.56
N ILE A 32 -11.79 14.63 -8.67
CA ILE A 32 -12.02 13.36 -9.38
C ILE A 32 -11.52 13.45 -10.85
N PRO A 33 -11.83 14.51 -11.63
CA PRO A 33 -11.24 14.67 -12.96
C PRO A 33 -9.71 14.67 -12.99
N GLN A 34 -9.04 15.21 -11.97
CA GLN A 34 -7.57 15.19 -11.87
C GLN A 34 -7.04 13.77 -11.64
N ILE A 35 -7.71 12.99 -10.78
CA ILE A 35 -7.35 11.59 -10.53
C ILE A 35 -7.52 10.78 -11.81
N LEU A 36 -8.68 10.90 -12.47
CA LEU A 36 -8.94 10.22 -13.75
C LEU A 36 -7.89 10.60 -14.81
N ALA A 37 -7.49 11.88 -14.88
CA ALA A 37 -6.43 12.33 -15.78
C ALA A 37 -5.06 11.71 -15.44
N ALA A 38 -4.74 11.54 -14.16
CA ALA A 38 -3.52 10.86 -13.73
C ALA A 38 -3.53 9.37 -14.11
N VAL A 39 -4.65 8.69 -13.89
CA VAL A 39 -4.83 7.27 -14.28
C VAL A 39 -4.72 7.10 -15.79
N ARG A 40 -5.38 7.95 -16.60
CA ARG A 40 -5.27 7.95 -18.07
C ARG A 40 -3.84 8.16 -18.53
N ARG A 41 -3.16 9.16 -17.97
CA ARG A 41 -1.75 9.45 -18.29
C ARG A 41 -0.87 8.23 -18.05
N HIS A 42 -1.06 7.53 -16.93
CA HIS A 42 -0.31 6.31 -16.64
C HIS A 42 -0.63 5.20 -17.65
N ARG A 43 -1.91 4.97 -17.96
CA ARG A 43 -2.37 3.98 -18.96
C ARG A 43 -1.76 4.21 -20.33
N ASP A 44 -1.64 5.46 -20.73
CA ASP A 44 -1.09 5.85 -22.03
C ASP A 44 0.46 5.79 -22.06
N GLY A 45 1.09 5.26 -21.00
CA GLY A 45 2.53 5.04 -20.90
C GLY A 45 3.35 6.30 -20.60
N HIS A 46 2.68 7.39 -20.21
CA HIS A 46 3.36 8.61 -19.81
C HIS A 46 3.77 8.53 -18.34
N SER A 47 5.07 8.61 -18.08
CA SER A 47 5.58 8.76 -16.71
C SER A 47 5.17 10.12 -16.15
N LEU A 48 4.85 10.17 -14.85
CA LEU A 48 4.72 11.45 -14.17
C LEU A 48 6.06 12.20 -14.14
N SER A 49 5.98 13.52 -13.94
CA SER A 49 7.14 14.38 -13.75
C SER A 49 8.11 13.75 -12.72
N ALA A 50 9.40 13.74 -13.05
CA ALA A 50 10.43 13.04 -12.29
C ALA A 50 10.38 13.37 -10.78
N GLY A 51 10.01 12.37 -9.97
CA GLY A 51 9.92 12.47 -8.50
C GLY A 51 8.50 12.45 -7.93
N LYS A 52 7.44 12.49 -8.75
CA LYS A 52 6.06 12.29 -8.27
C LYS A 52 5.69 10.80 -8.33
N HIS A 53 6.15 10.02 -7.36
CA HIS A 53 5.80 8.59 -7.21
C HIS A 53 4.52 8.35 -6.41
N TRP A 54 3.85 9.42 -5.98
CA TRP A 54 2.72 9.41 -5.07
C TRP A 54 1.97 10.72 -5.23
N LEU A 55 0.70 10.66 -5.61
CA LEU A 55 -0.18 11.80 -5.72
C LEU A 55 -1.20 11.72 -4.58
N ARG A 56 -1.42 12.82 -3.87
CA ARG A 56 -2.42 12.93 -2.80
C ARG A 56 -3.55 13.79 -3.27
N PHE A 57 -4.77 13.36 -2.98
CA PHE A 57 -6.00 14.06 -3.31
C PHE A 57 -6.88 14.07 -2.08
N PRO A 58 -7.36 15.25 -1.62
CA PRO A 58 -8.39 15.26 -0.59
C PRO A 58 -9.67 14.67 -1.19
N LEU A 59 -10.18 13.61 -0.58
CA LEU A 59 -11.41 12.93 -0.98
C LEU A 59 -12.12 12.42 0.26
N ASP A 60 -13.36 12.86 0.47
CA ASP A 60 -14.21 12.25 1.48
C ASP A 60 -14.75 10.88 1.04
N VAL A 61 -15.44 10.18 1.96
CA VAL A 61 -15.90 8.80 1.72
C VAL A 61 -16.92 8.71 0.59
N TYR A 62 -17.75 9.74 0.40
CA TYR A 62 -18.73 9.79 -0.67
C TYR A 62 -18.07 10.09 -2.01
N GLU A 63 -17.12 11.02 -2.03
CA GLU A 63 -16.32 11.33 -3.21
C GLU A 63 -15.42 10.16 -3.63
N TYR A 64 -14.92 9.36 -2.67
CA TYR A 64 -14.19 8.13 -2.95
C TYR A 64 -15.10 7.10 -3.64
N GLY A 65 -16.31 6.90 -3.14
CA GLY A 65 -17.31 6.06 -3.82
C GLY A 65 -17.66 6.58 -5.23
N ASP A 66 -17.76 7.90 -5.42
CA ASP A 66 -17.97 8.49 -6.75
C ASP A 66 -16.74 8.30 -7.66
N LEU A 67 -15.51 8.43 -7.15
CA LEU A 67 -14.29 8.14 -7.91
C LEU A 67 -14.34 6.71 -8.46
N GLU A 68 -14.66 5.72 -7.63
CA GLU A 68 -14.77 4.34 -8.06
C GLU A 68 -15.87 4.13 -9.12
N SER A 69 -17.02 4.76 -8.93
CA SER A 69 -18.11 4.76 -9.92
C SER A 69 -17.65 5.37 -11.25
N GLN A 70 -16.94 6.50 -11.20
CA GLN A 70 -16.43 7.19 -12.38
C GLN A 70 -15.35 6.38 -13.09
N LEU A 71 -14.42 5.76 -12.36
CA LEU A 71 -13.40 4.87 -12.93
C LEU A 71 -14.02 3.74 -13.75
N ARG A 72 -15.11 3.13 -13.27
CA ARG A 72 -15.90 2.13 -13.99
C ARG A 72 -16.58 2.73 -15.22
N LYS A 73 -17.27 3.87 -15.06
CA LYS A 73 -17.96 4.58 -16.16
C LYS A 73 -17.03 4.95 -17.31
N VAL A 74 -15.79 5.35 -17.03
CA VAL A 74 -14.82 5.77 -18.07
C VAL A 74 -13.87 4.67 -18.52
N ASN A 75 -14.15 3.41 -18.17
CA ASN A 75 -13.37 2.23 -18.54
C ASN A 75 -11.87 2.37 -18.15
N LEU A 76 -11.63 2.84 -16.94
CA LEU A 76 -10.31 2.90 -16.31
C LEU A 76 -10.18 1.97 -15.12
N TRP A 77 -11.28 1.36 -14.65
CA TRP A 77 -11.31 0.49 -13.49
C TRP A 77 -10.26 -0.61 -13.55
N ASP A 78 -10.24 -1.44 -14.59
CA ASP A 78 -9.29 -2.56 -14.68
C ASP A 78 -7.84 -2.09 -14.64
N HIS A 79 -7.52 -0.96 -15.29
CA HIS A 79 -6.17 -0.40 -15.25
C HIS A 79 -5.82 0.19 -13.89
N TYR A 80 -6.78 0.86 -13.25
CA TYR A 80 -6.65 1.39 -11.90
C TYR A 80 -6.39 0.26 -10.90
N GLU A 81 -7.24 -0.76 -10.89
CA GLU A 81 -7.19 -1.89 -9.97
C GLU A 81 -5.94 -2.74 -10.17
N HIS A 82 -5.53 -3.01 -11.41
CA HIS A 82 -4.47 -3.99 -11.69
C HIS A 82 -3.11 -3.39 -12.08
N LYS A 83 -3.01 -2.08 -12.32
CA LYS A 83 -1.77 -1.43 -12.82
C LYS A 83 -1.32 -0.24 -11.98
N LEU A 84 -2.11 0.21 -11.02
CA LEU A 84 -1.77 1.31 -10.13
C LEU A 84 -1.87 0.83 -8.70
N ARG A 85 -0.97 1.37 -7.84
CA ARG A 85 -1.09 1.18 -6.40
C ARG A 85 -1.86 2.34 -5.81
N HIS A 86 -2.70 2.10 -4.82
CA HIS A 86 -3.48 3.15 -4.19
C HIS A 86 -3.81 2.83 -2.75
N ASP A 87 -4.13 3.87 -1.98
CA ASP A 87 -4.61 3.77 -0.60
C ASP A 87 -5.68 4.83 -0.39
N TYR A 88 -6.64 4.53 0.49
CA TYR A 88 -7.62 5.50 0.94
C TYR A 88 -7.59 5.60 2.46
N PHE A 89 -7.58 6.83 2.96
CA PHE A 89 -7.49 7.15 4.38
C PHE A 89 -8.79 7.85 4.82
N PRO A 90 -9.85 7.13 5.22
CA PRO A 90 -11.16 7.71 5.50
C PRO A 90 -11.11 8.77 6.61
N SER A 91 -10.43 8.45 7.72
CA SER A 91 -10.24 9.36 8.86
C SER A 91 -9.61 10.71 8.49
N ALA A 92 -8.76 10.71 7.45
CA ALA A 92 -8.08 11.90 6.96
C ALA A 92 -8.74 12.53 5.73
N ASN A 93 -9.76 11.89 5.15
CA ASN A 93 -10.35 12.22 3.84
C ASN A 93 -9.27 12.40 2.76
N ILE A 94 -8.36 11.42 2.63
CA ILE A 94 -7.25 11.48 1.67
C ILE A 94 -7.22 10.21 0.83
N PHE A 95 -7.20 10.39 -0.49
CA PHE A 95 -6.86 9.36 -1.46
C PHE A 95 -5.42 9.51 -1.93
N VAL A 96 -4.76 8.38 -2.13
CA VAL A 96 -3.37 8.27 -2.54
C VAL A 96 -3.26 7.41 -3.78
N LEU A 97 -2.61 7.94 -4.83
CA LEU A 97 -2.22 7.19 -6.01
C LEU A 97 -0.70 7.02 -6.05
N ARG A 98 -0.20 5.79 -5.92
CA ARG A 98 1.21 5.42 -5.91
C ARG A 98 1.67 4.86 -7.26
N MET A 99 2.91 5.21 -7.63
CA MET A 99 3.63 4.68 -8.79
C MET A 99 5.07 4.35 -8.40
N PRO A 100 5.30 3.11 -7.93
CA PRO A 100 6.63 2.62 -7.63
C PRO A 100 7.59 2.78 -8.80
N GLY A 101 8.81 3.21 -8.49
CA GLY A 101 9.90 3.29 -9.45
C GLY A 101 10.76 2.03 -9.44
N SER A 102 11.62 1.87 -10.45
CA SER A 102 12.52 0.70 -10.54
C SER A 102 13.45 0.51 -9.33
N LEU A 103 13.85 1.59 -8.65
CA LEU A 103 14.64 1.52 -7.40
C LEU A 103 13.81 0.87 -6.30
N HIS A 104 12.60 1.40 -6.06
CA HIS A 104 11.67 0.93 -5.03
C HIS A 104 11.39 -0.57 -5.19
N GLU A 105 10.96 -0.98 -6.38
CA GLU A 105 10.68 -2.40 -6.70
C GLU A 105 11.90 -3.30 -6.56
N SER A 106 13.09 -2.82 -6.96
CA SER A 106 14.30 -3.64 -6.88
C SER A 106 14.79 -3.79 -5.45
N PHE A 107 14.73 -2.72 -4.66
CA PHE A 107 15.16 -2.73 -3.27
C PHE A 107 14.25 -3.64 -2.44
N LEU A 108 12.94 -3.47 -2.59
CA LEU A 108 11.93 -4.34 -1.99
C LEU A 108 12.17 -5.81 -2.37
N SER A 109 12.39 -6.11 -3.67
CA SER A 109 12.68 -7.47 -4.11
C SER A 109 13.91 -8.10 -3.45
N TYR A 110 14.94 -7.31 -3.12
CA TYR A 110 16.12 -7.83 -2.42
C TYR A 110 15.82 -8.16 -0.95
N ILE A 111 15.06 -7.31 -0.26
CA ILE A 111 14.63 -7.54 1.12
C ILE A 111 13.74 -8.78 1.19
N THR A 112 12.69 -8.84 0.36
CA THR A 112 11.75 -9.97 0.34
C THR A 112 12.44 -11.29 0.04
N LYS A 113 13.42 -11.29 -0.89
CA LYS A 113 14.21 -12.50 -1.17
C LYS A 113 15.02 -12.98 0.02
N ASP A 114 15.55 -12.06 0.82
CA ASP A 114 16.33 -12.45 1.99
C ASP A 114 15.43 -12.97 3.11
N PHE A 115 14.24 -12.40 3.31
CA PHE A 115 13.22 -12.94 4.22
C PHE A 115 12.83 -14.37 3.84
N LEU A 116 12.43 -14.58 2.58
CA LEU A 116 12.05 -15.91 2.08
C LEU A 116 13.19 -16.93 2.21
N ARG A 117 14.42 -16.53 1.90
CA ARG A 117 15.60 -17.39 2.09
C ARG A 117 15.77 -17.84 3.54
N GLN A 118 15.54 -16.94 4.51
CA GLN A 118 15.65 -17.28 5.92
C GLN A 118 14.50 -18.16 6.39
N LEU A 119 13.28 -17.90 5.92
CA LEU A 119 12.13 -18.78 6.14
C LEU A 119 12.38 -20.18 5.58
N ASP A 120 12.92 -20.30 4.36
CA ASP A 120 13.27 -21.58 3.74
C ASP A 120 14.29 -22.38 4.57
N ILE A 121 15.27 -21.69 5.16
CA ILE A 121 16.28 -22.33 6.03
C ILE A 121 15.61 -22.86 7.31
N ILE A 122 14.70 -22.09 7.90
CA ILE A 122 13.94 -22.52 9.09
C ILE A 122 13.03 -23.71 8.72
N ALA A 123 12.35 -23.64 7.59
CA ALA A 123 11.44 -24.68 7.10
C ALA A 123 12.15 -26.01 6.80
N GLN A 124 13.44 -25.99 6.48
CA GLN A 124 14.27 -27.18 6.25
C GLN A 124 14.89 -27.75 7.53
N SER A 125 14.68 -27.12 8.69
CA SER A 125 15.19 -27.61 9.97
C SER A 125 14.27 -28.66 10.60
N ASP A 126 14.78 -29.46 11.53
CA ASP A 126 13.99 -30.39 12.33
C ASP A 126 13.30 -29.71 13.54
N SER A 127 13.15 -28.39 13.51
CA SER A 127 12.59 -27.61 14.62
C SER A 127 11.05 -27.65 14.63
N PRO A 128 10.39 -27.43 15.79
CA PRO A 128 8.94 -27.21 15.86
C PRO A 128 8.45 -26.04 15.00
N SER A 129 9.33 -25.09 14.70
CA SER A 129 9.08 -23.90 13.88
C SER A 129 9.07 -24.19 12.37
N ALA A 130 9.54 -25.35 11.93
CA ALA A 130 9.74 -25.64 10.50
C ALA A 130 8.45 -25.63 9.68
N VAL A 131 7.38 -26.25 10.18
CA VAL A 131 6.07 -26.29 9.49
C VAL A 131 5.53 -24.88 9.34
N PHE A 132 5.48 -24.12 10.44
CA PHE A 132 4.98 -22.75 10.43
C PHE A 132 5.79 -21.85 9.48
N ALA A 133 7.12 -21.96 9.48
CA ALA A 133 7.97 -21.19 8.57
C ALA A 133 7.77 -21.57 7.09
N GLY A 134 7.56 -22.85 6.81
CA GLY A 134 7.35 -23.36 5.45
C GLY A 134 6.02 -22.93 4.81
N ASP A 135 5.04 -22.61 5.64
CA ASP A 135 3.72 -22.18 5.19
C ASP A 135 3.61 -20.65 5.03
N ILE A 136 4.59 -19.85 5.46
CA ILE A 136 4.56 -18.39 5.28
C ILE A 136 4.78 -18.03 3.81
N GLU A 137 3.81 -17.34 3.24
CA GLU A 137 3.85 -16.86 1.86
C GLU A 137 4.13 -15.36 1.80
N ASN A 138 4.77 -14.92 0.71
CA ASN A 138 4.86 -13.51 0.36
C ASN A 138 3.67 -13.11 -0.52
N SER A 139 2.68 -12.48 0.08
CA SER A 139 1.49 -11.93 -0.61
C SER A 139 1.76 -10.62 -1.35
N ALA A 140 3.00 -10.12 -1.28
CA ALA A 140 3.47 -8.92 -1.98
C ALA A 140 2.52 -7.72 -1.75
N SER A 141 1.97 -7.14 -2.80
CA SER A 141 1.10 -5.97 -2.74
C SER A 141 -0.39 -6.31 -2.81
N ALA A 142 -0.79 -7.50 -2.34
CA ALA A 142 -2.20 -7.86 -2.25
C ALA A 142 -2.96 -6.86 -1.37
N GLU A 143 -4.12 -6.42 -1.83
CA GLU A 143 -4.96 -5.48 -1.09
C GLU A 143 -5.49 -6.10 0.20
N ILE A 144 -5.44 -5.31 1.28
CA ILE A 144 -5.97 -5.65 2.58
C ILE A 144 -7.21 -4.79 2.79
N ASN A 145 -8.32 -5.47 3.09
CA ASN A 145 -9.59 -4.85 3.43
C ASN A 145 -9.86 -5.12 4.91
N PHE A 146 -10.14 -4.07 5.67
CA PHE A 146 -10.47 -4.16 7.09
C PHE A 146 -11.97 -4.27 7.31
N GLU A 147 -12.36 -4.96 8.38
CA GLU A 147 -13.77 -5.10 8.77
C GLU A 147 -14.35 -3.75 9.23
N ASP A 148 -13.55 -2.95 9.94
CA ASP A 148 -13.91 -1.61 10.33
C ASP A 148 -13.71 -0.63 9.15
N PRO A 149 -14.79 -0.03 8.61
CA PRO A 149 -14.71 0.86 7.46
C PRO A 149 -13.96 2.18 7.74
N GLU A 150 -13.66 2.51 9.00
CA GLU A 150 -12.86 3.70 9.33
C GLU A 150 -11.42 3.62 8.85
N TYR A 151 -10.88 2.41 8.65
CA TYR A 151 -9.50 2.19 8.20
C TYR A 151 -9.36 2.11 6.68
N GLY A 152 -10.36 1.60 5.96
CA GLY A 152 -10.35 1.56 4.48
C GLY A 152 -9.36 0.55 3.87
N PRO A 153 -9.31 0.42 2.54
CA PRO A 153 -8.42 -0.52 1.86
C PRO A 153 -6.98 0.00 1.75
N HIS A 154 -6.02 -0.91 1.92
CA HIS A 154 -4.59 -0.61 1.81
C HIS A 154 -3.84 -1.65 0.99
N GLN A 155 -2.82 -1.20 0.26
CA GLN A 155 -1.98 -2.09 -0.56
C GLN A 155 -0.53 -2.03 -0.07
N PRO A 156 -0.08 -2.95 0.81
CA PRO A 156 1.28 -2.91 1.31
C PRO A 156 2.32 -2.97 0.18
N ASP A 157 3.53 -2.46 0.42
CA ASP A 157 4.61 -2.68 -0.54
C ASP A 157 5.01 -4.16 -0.59
N ALA A 158 5.13 -4.82 0.57
CA ALA A 158 5.13 -6.28 0.69
C ALA A 158 4.44 -6.75 1.97
N SER A 159 3.87 -7.94 1.94
CA SER A 159 3.26 -8.59 3.10
C SER A 159 3.64 -10.07 3.17
N PHE A 160 3.74 -10.58 4.40
CA PHE A 160 4.02 -11.99 4.68
C PHE A 160 2.88 -12.57 5.51
N GLN A 161 2.29 -13.64 5.00
CA GLN A 161 1.03 -14.17 5.50
C GLN A 161 1.09 -15.68 5.60
N HIS A 162 0.59 -16.21 6.72
CA HIS A 162 0.27 -17.62 6.83
C HIS A 162 -1.09 -17.88 6.14
N PRO A 163 -1.25 -18.92 5.30
CA PRO A 163 -2.44 -19.13 4.47
C PRO A 163 -3.73 -19.35 5.26
N GLU A 164 -3.63 -19.81 6.51
CA GLU A 164 -4.78 -19.93 7.42
C GLU A 164 -5.11 -18.65 8.21
N ALA A 165 -4.34 -17.57 8.06
CA ALA A 165 -4.60 -16.29 8.73
C ALA A 165 -5.40 -15.34 7.82
N GLN A 166 -6.34 -14.59 8.41
CA GLN A 166 -7.13 -13.58 7.69
C GLN A 166 -6.27 -12.40 7.24
N TYR A 167 -5.34 -11.97 8.09
CA TYR A 167 -4.42 -10.86 7.83
C TYR A 167 -2.96 -11.36 7.78
N PRO A 168 -2.07 -10.68 7.05
CA PRO A 168 -0.63 -10.94 7.13
C PRO A 168 -0.09 -10.64 8.54
N GLY A 169 0.94 -11.35 8.98
CA GLY A 169 1.61 -11.04 10.25
C GLY A 169 2.57 -9.85 10.12
N VAL A 170 3.26 -9.76 8.98
CA VAL A 170 4.31 -8.74 8.74
C VAL A 170 4.01 -7.94 7.48
N ILE A 171 4.06 -6.62 7.62
CA ILE A 171 3.98 -5.64 6.53
C ILE A 171 5.32 -4.92 6.36
N LEU A 172 5.68 -4.65 5.11
CA LEU A 172 6.83 -3.83 4.74
C LEU A 172 6.37 -2.68 3.85
N GLU A 173 6.71 -1.45 4.24
CA GLU A 173 6.44 -0.20 3.55
C GLU A 173 7.75 0.53 3.21
N LEU A 174 7.91 0.95 1.96
CA LEU A 174 9.09 1.67 1.50
C LEU A 174 8.71 3.10 1.08
N SER A 175 9.14 4.06 1.90
CA SER A 175 8.91 5.48 1.71
C SER A 175 10.13 6.20 1.09
N TYR A 176 9.85 7.36 0.49
CA TYR A 176 10.88 8.32 0.08
C TYR A 176 10.73 9.59 0.93
N SER A 177 11.86 10.21 1.33
CA SER A 177 12.00 11.36 2.26
C SER A 177 10.87 12.39 2.33
N GLN A 178 10.21 12.68 1.21
CA GLN A 178 9.03 13.57 1.19
C GLN A 178 7.88 13.07 2.09
N LYS A 179 7.91 11.82 2.57
CA LYS A 179 6.73 11.09 3.09
C LYS A 179 7.02 10.18 4.29
N LYS A 180 8.17 10.35 4.94
CA LYS A 180 8.45 9.70 6.23
C LYS A 180 7.33 9.90 7.26
N ARG A 181 6.65 11.06 7.19
CA ARG A 181 5.57 11.45 8.09
C ARG A 181 4.32 10.58 8.00
N ASP A 182 4.14 9.83 6.90
CA ASP A 182 2.97 8.97 6.72
C ASP A 182 3.18 7.56 7.28
N LEU A 183 4.43 7.11 7.49
CA LEU A 183 4.73 5.76 7.99
C LEU A 183 4.09 5.48 9.36
N PRO A 184 4.14 6.39 10.37
CA PRO A 184 3.47 6.15 11.64
C PRO A 184 1.94 6.02 11.50
N ARG A 185 1.34 6.76 10.56
CA ARG A 185 -0.11 6.68 10.30
C ARG A 185 -0.48 5.35 9.63
N LEU A 186 0.28 4.94 8.61
CA LEU A 186 0.10 3.64 7.97
C LEU A 186 0.26 2.50 8.98
N ALA A 187 1.27 2.58 9.85
CA ALA A 187 1.46 1.57 10.89
C ALA A 187 0.27 1.49 11.86
N ASN A 188 -0.28 2.64 12.27
CA ASN A 188 -1.53 2.68 13.04
C ASN A 188 -2.67 2.03 12.29
N GLU A 189 -2.90 2.37 11.02
CA GLU A 189 -4.04 1.86 10.26
C GLU A 189 -3.94 0.35 10.02
N TYR A 190 -2.75 -0.18 9.71
CA TYR A 190 -2.55 -1.62 9.60
C TYR A 190 -2.80 -2.33 10.93
N ILE A 191 -2.18 -1.86 12.02
CA ILE A 191 -2.23 -2.55 13.31
C ILE A 191 -3.62 -2.46 13.94
N LEU A 192 -4.25 -1.28 13.90
CA LEU A 192 -5.56 -1.06 14.50
C LEU A 192 -6.69 -1.63 13.62
N GLY A 193 -6.62 -1.44 12.30
CA GLY A 193 -7.66 -1.94 11.38
C GLY A 193 -7.72 -3.46 11.29
N SER A 194 -6.64 -4.16 11.66
CA SER A 194 -6.62 -5.62 11.78
C SER A 194 -6.83 -6.14 13.21
N ASP A 195 -7.21 -5.28 14.17
CA ASP A 195 -7.36 -5.66 15.58
C ASP A 195 -6.12 -6.38 16.16
N ALA A 196 -4.92 -5.87 15.81
CA ALA A 196 -3.61 -6.43 16.16
C ALA A 196 -3.23 -7.78 15.52
N ASP A 197 -3.97 -8.27 14.52
CA ASP A 197 -3.58 -9.47 13.77
C ASP A 197 -2.37 -9.22 12.86
N ILE A 198 -2.20 -8.00 12.35
CA ILE A 198 -0.91 -7.53 11.80
C ILE A 198 0.02 -7.22 12.97
N ARG A 199 1.01 -8.08 13.18
CA ARG A 199 1.91 -8.04 14.35
C ARG A 199 3.08 -7.10 14.16
N VAL A 200 3.54 -6.87 12.93
CA VAL A 200 4.67 -6.00 12.65
C VAL A 200 4.45 -5.19 11.39
N VAL A 201 4.71 -3.88 11.49
CA VAL A 201 4.87 -3.01 10.33
C VAL A 201 6.32 -2.52 10.30
N ILE A 202 7.01 -2.77 9.18
CA ILE A 202 8.36 -2.27 8.92
C ILE A 202 8.25 -1.11 7.94
N GLY A 203 8.72 0.07 8.34
CA GLY A 203 8.84 1.23 7.47
C GLY A 203 10.29 1.51 7.15
N ILE A 204 10.63 1.51 5.87
CA ILE A 204 11.96 1.90 5.40
C ILE A 204 11.83 3.26 4.71
N ASP A 205 12.60 4.24 5.19
CA ASP A 205 12.68 5.56 4.56
C ASP A 205 14.00 5.68 3.81
N VAL A 206 13.91 6.04 2.53
CA VAL A 206 15.07 6.31 1.67
C VAL A 206 15.00 7.74 1.21
N GLU A 207 15.94 8.57 1.67
CA GLU A 207 15.95 9.96 1.26
C GLU A 207 16.39 10.14 -0.20
N TYR A 208 15.74 11.08 -0.88
CA TYR A 208 16.00 11.40 -2.28
C TYR A 208 16.24 12.91 -2.46
N LYS A 209 17.21 13.25 -3.30
CA LYS A 209 17.64 14.62 -3.65
C LYS A 209 18.04 15.48 -2.44
N GLY A 210 19.36 15.67 -2.28
CA GLY A 210 19.94 16.53 -1.24
C GLY A 210 20.46 15.77 -0.02
N SER A 211 20.10 14.48 0.10
CA SER A 211 20.61 13.55 1.10
C SER A 211 20.51 12.13 0.55
N LYS A 212 21.39 11.27 1.02
CA LYS A 212 21.39 9.83 0.76
C LYS A 212 20.90 9.01 1.96
N LYS A 213 20.52 9.66 3.05
CA LYS A 213 20.15 9.00 4.29
C LYS A 213 19.11 7.91 4.09
N ALA A 214 19.24 6.81 4.81
CA ALA A 214 18.24 5.76 4.81
C ALA A 214 18.12 5.12 6.20
N SER A 215 16.88 4.90 6.62
CA SER A 215 16.54 4.44 7.97
C SER A 215 15.41 3.42 7.97
N VAL A 216 15.34 2.67 9.06
CA VAL A 216 14.29 1.70 9.36
C VAL A 216 13.53 2.14 10.61
N SER A 217 12.22 1.93 10.60
CA SER A 217 11.35 2.01 11.76
C SER A 217 10.47 0.77 11.84
N ILE A 218 10.15 0.33 13.06
CA ILE A 218 9.35 -0.88 13.30
C ILE A 218 8.28 -0.59 14.33
N TRP A 219 7.04 -0.96 14.01
CA TRP A 219 5.89 -0.84 14.89
C TRP A 219 5.32 -2.22 15.25
N HIS A 220 4.89 -2.36 16.51
CA HIS A 220 4.22 -3.54 17.04
C HIS A 220 2.89 -3.14 17.72
N PRO A 221 1.87 -4.02 17.76
CA PRO A 221 0.69 -3.80 18.58
C PRO A 221 1.07 -3.82 20.05
N GLN A 222 0.47 -2.90 20.80
CA GLN A 222 0.55 -2.89 22.25
C GLN A 222 -0.81 -2.53 22.84
N ILE A 223 -1.24 -3.29 23.85
CA ILE A 223 -2.40 -2.93 24.65
C ILE A 223 -1.89 -2.16 25.87
N GLY A 224 -2.12 -0.85 25.87
CA GLY A 224 -1.85 0.06 26.98
C GLY A 224 -3.09 0.33 27.83
N VAL A 225 -2.93 1.23 28.79
CA VAL A 225 -4.05 1.82 29.55
C VAL A 225 -4.05 3.31 29.27
N ASN A 226 -5.18 3.85 28.82
CA ASN A 226 -5.33 5.27 28.50
C ASN A 226 -5.51 6.14 29.76
N ASP A 227 -5.57 7.46 29.59
CA ASP A 227 -5.75 8.42 30.70
C ASP A 227 -7.06 8.22 31.49
N MET A 228 -8.04 7.52 30.92
CA MET A 228 -9.31 7.17 31.55
C MET A 228 -9.29 5.80 32.26
N GLY A 229 -8.16 5.08 32.23
CA GLY A 229 -8.02 3.77 32.85
C GLY A 229 -8.54 2.60 31.99
N GLU A 230 -8.84 2.84 30.73
CA GLU A 230 -9.37 1.83 29.80
C GLU A 230 -8.25 1.18 29.00
N LYS A 231 -8.43 -0.09 28.63
CA LYS A 231 -7.48 -0.78 27.74
C LYS A 231 -7.58 -0.21 26.34
N GLU A 232 -6.45 0.17 25.77
CA GLU A 232 -6.36 0.79 24.45
C GLU A 232 -5.30 0.08 23.61
N LEU A 233 -5.65 -0.30 22.38
CA LEU A 233 -4.70 -0.83 21.41
C LEU A 233 -3.99 0.35 20.73
N VAL A 234 -2.67 0.31 20.66
CA VAL A 234 -1.84 1.31 19.99
C VAL A 234 -0.75 0.65 19.13
N ALA A 235 -0.34 1.29 18.05
CA ALA A 235 0.87 0.92 17.32
C ALA A 235 2.11 1.54 17.99
N LEU A 236 2.82 0.75 18.80
CA LEU A 236 4.06 1.19 19.45
C LEU A 236 5.22 1.17 18.46
N GLN A 237 5.86 2.32 18.24
CA GLN A 237 7.11 2.40 17.48
C GLN A 237 8.29 1.88 18.32
N THR A 238 8.58 0.59 18.20
CA THR A 238 9.68 -0.09 18.91
C THR A 238 11.08 0.25 18.37
N VAL A 239 11.19 0.55 17.08
CA VAL A 239 12.43 1.02 16.45
C VAL A 239 12.13 2.34 15.75
N THR A 240 12.90 3.37 16.09
CA THR A 240 12.71 4.72 15.55
C THR A 240 13.92 5.13 14.74
N ASP A 241 13.72 5.26 13.43
CA ASP A 241 14.67 5.86 12.49
C ASP A 241 16.11 5.34 12.59
N GLN A 242 16.27 4.04 12.84
CA GLN A 242 17.57 3.42 12.94
C GLN A 242 18.27 3.49 11.58
N LEU A 243 19.44 4.12 11.55
CA LEU A 243 20.15 4.41 10.31
C LEU A 243 20.96 3.20 9.85
N PHE A 244 20.87 2.91 8.55
CA PHE A 244 21.79 2.02 7.86
C PHE A 244 22.60 2.74 6.78
N ARG A 245 22.21 3.98 6.44
CA ARG A 245 22.97 4.87 5.56
C ARG A 245 22.89 6.32 6.02
N ASP A 246 24.03 6.99 6.11
CA ASP A 246 24.11 8.41 6.45
C ASP A 246 23.71 9.33 5.27
N ASP A 247 23.69 10.64 5.52
CA ASP A 247 23.31 11.68 4.57
C ASP A 247 24.28 11.80 3.37
N VAL A 248 25.55 11.43 3.55
CA VAL A 248 26.59 11.43 2.51
C VAL A 248 26.60 10.12 1.70
N GLY A 249 25.96 9.07 2.23
CA GLY A 249 25.79 7.77 1.61
C GLY A 249 26.75 6.70 2.12
N ASN A 250 27.37 6.87 3.28
CA ASN A 250 28.19 5.84 3.91
C ASN A 250 27.32 4.89 4.74
N LEU A 251 27.80 3.65 4.85
CA LEU A 251 27.22 2.66 5.75
C LEU A 251 27.29 3.15 7.19
N VAL A 252 26.16 3.08 7.89
CA VAL A 252 26.11 3.19 9.34
C VAL A 252 26.02 1.78 9.88
N SER A 253 27.15 1.22 10.31
CA SER A 253 27.19 -0.11 10.91
C SER A 253 26.58 -0.07 12.30
N ASP A 254 25.60 -0.93 12.52
CA ASP A 254 25.09 -1.27 13.84
C ASP A 254 25.40 -2.76 14.09
N PRO A 255 26.13 -3.10 15.16
CA PRO A 255 26.39 -4.50 15.50
C PRO A 255 25.12 -5.26 15.89
N GLN A 256 24.00 -4.58 16.18
CA GLN A 256 22.70 -5.21 16.29
C GLN A 256 22.02 -5.31 14.91
N ALA A 257 21.33 -6.42 14.66
CA ALA A 257 20.55 -6.57 13.44
C ALA A 257 19.48 -5.46 13.39
N ILE A 258 19.44 -4.70 12.29
CA ILE A 258 18.51 -3.57 12.12
C ILE A 258 17.08 -4.05 11.96
N LEU A 259 16.90 -5.18 11.28
CA LEU A 259 15.63 -5.89 11.25
C LEU A 259 15.83 -7.19 12.00
N GLN A 260 15.13 -7.37 13.10
CA GLN A 260 15.04 -8.65 13.82
C GLN A 260 13.57 -8.91 14.10
N LEU A 261 13.03 -9.95 13.46
CA LEU A 261 11.66 -10.39 13.63
C LEU A 261 11.66 -11.80 14.19
N ARG A 262 10.84 -12.06 15.20
CA ARG A 262 10.63 -13.41 15.70
C ARG A 262 9.66 -14.12 14.77
N LEU A 263 9.75 -15.44 14.69
CA LEU A 263 8.87 -16.20 13.82
C LEU A 263 7.40 -16.03 14.23
N GLU A 264 7.11 -15.88 15.53
CA GLU A 264 5.77 -15.56 16.04
C GLU A 264 5.17 -14.27 15.48
N ASP A 265 5.98 -13.34 14.96
CA ASP A 265 5.50 -12.09 14.37
C ASP A 265 4.86 -12.31 12.99
N PHE A 266 5.07 -13.47 12.35
CA PHE A 266 4.52 -13.81 11.03
C PHE A 266 3.12 -14.42 11.09
N GLY A 267 2.54 -14.56 12.27
CA GLY A 267 1.19 -15.07 12.47
C GLY A 267 0.42 -14.28 13.52
N THR A 268 -0.90 -14.38 13.48
CA THR A 268 -1.75 -13.80 14.52
C THR A 268 -1.44 -14.42 15.89
N GLU A 269 -1.81 -13.75 16.98
CA GLU A 269 -1.59 -14.31 18.34
C GLU A 269 -2.27 -15.69 18.48
N ALA A 270 -3.48 -15.82 17.93
CA ALA A 270 -4.21 -17.09 17.87
C ALA A 270 -3.45 -18.18 17.10
N PHE A 271 -2.67 -17.80 16.09
CA PHE A 271 -1.83 -18.73 15.34
C PHE A 271 -0.58 -19.13 16.13
N GLY A 272 0.11 -18.15 16.73
CA GLY A 272 1.26 -18.41 17.59
C GLY A 272 0.96 -19.39 18.72
N ALA A 273 -0.26 -19.35 19.28
CA ALA A 273 -0.70 -20.27 20.33
C ALA A 273 -0.85 -21.74 19.89
N LYS A 274 -0.99 -22.03 18.58
CA LYS A 274 -1.12 -23.38 18.03
C LYS A 274 0.23 -24.10 17.89
N PHE A 275 1.32 -23.34 17.78
CA PHE A 275 2.66 -23.89 17.56
C PHE A 275 3.47 -23.80 18.86
N THR A 276 4.19 -24.86 19.18
CA THR A 276 5.13 -24.82 20.30
C THR A 276 6.47 -24.28 19.82
N ASP A 277 7.06 -23.35 20.59
CA ASP A 277 8.46 -22.94 20.43
C ASP A 277 8.80 -22.25 19.07
N LEU A 278 8.17 -21.09 18.82
CA LEU A 278 8.48 -20.17 17.71
C LEU A 278 9.67 -19.23 18.02
N THR A 279 10.72 -19.75 18.67
CA THR A 279 11.84 -18.93 19.18
C THR A 279 12.84 -18.48 18.12
N GLN A 280 12.77 -19.04 16.91
CA GLN A 280 13.64 -18.63 15.80
C GLN A 280 13.32 -17.21 15.32
N SER A 281 14.32 -16.56 14.73
CA SER A 281 14.20 -15.17 14.26
C SER A 281 14.77 -15.01 12.86
N ILE A 282 14.19 -14.07 12.12
CA ILE A 282 14.69 -13.56 10.85
C ILE A 282 15.43 -12.26 11.13
N HIS A 283 16.60 -12.10 10.51
CA HIS A 283 17.46 -10.95 10.72
C HIS A 283 18.00 -10.34 9.43
N ILE A 284 18.01 -9.02 9.29
CA ILE A 284 18.77 -8.31 8.25
C ILE A 284 19.63 -7.24 8.90
N SER A 285 20.93 -7.29 8.63
CA SER A 285 21.90 -6.32 9.14
C SER A 285 21.89 -5.01 8.35
N ALA A 286 22.53 -3.98 8.92
CA ALA A 286 22.74 -2.69 8.27
C ALA A 286 23.48 -2.84 6.93
N GLU A 287 24.52 -3.67 6.91
CA GLU A 287 25.35 -3.95 5.75
C GLU A 287 24.51 -4.54 4.60
N SER A 288 23.64 -5.50 4.92
CA SER A 288 22.76 -6.13 3.94
C SER A 288 21.79 -5.12 3.33
N LEU A 289 21.09 -4.34 4.16
CA LEU A 289 20.18 -3.29 3.69
C LEU A 289 20.90 -2.24 2.85
N PHE A 290 22.08 -1.80 3.28
CA PHE A 290 22.93 -0.86 2.56
C PHE A 290 23.29 -1.39 1.17
N HIS A 291 23.78 -2.63 1.08
CA HIS A 291 24.14 -3.24 -0.20
C HIS A 291 22.93 -3.49 -1.12
N PHE A 292 21.78 -3.86 -0.56
CA PHE A 292 20.54 -3.99 -1.32
C PHE A 292 20.14 -2.64 -1.94
N LEU A 293 20.24 -1.56 -1.17
CA LEU A 293 19.95 -0.20 -1.64
C LEU A 293 20.93 0.24 -2.73
N GLU A 294 22.24 0.06 -2.54
CA GLU A 294 23.25 0.40 -3.55
C GLU A 294 23.02 -0.36 -4.87
N ARG A 295 22.68 -1.65 -4.77
CA ARG A 295 22.38 -2.50 -5.93
C ARG A 295 21.13 -2.02 -6.66
N ALA A 296 20.09 -1.63 -5.92
CA ALA A 296 18.86 -1.08 -6.47
C ALA A 296 19.11 0.27 -7.18
N GLU A 297 19.88 1.17 -6.56
CA GLU A 297 20.29 2.45 -7.16
C GLU A 297 21.10 2.25 -8.45
N ALA A 298 22.09 1.34 -8.43
CA ALA A 298 22.89 1.03 -9.61
C ALA A 298 22.05 0.42 -10.74
N LYS A 299 21.06 -0.41 -10.42
CA LYS A 299 20.10 -0.95 -11.40
C LYS A 299 19.22 0.16 -11.97
N ALA A 300 18.64 1.02 -11.13
CA ALA A 300 17.80 2.13 -11.55
C ALA A 300 18.56 3.13 -12.44
N ARG A 301 19.81 3.44 -12.09
CA ARG A 301 20.71 4.29 -12.88
C ARG A 301 20.98 3.70 -14.27
N ARG A 302 21.34 2.41 -14.34
CA ARG A 302 21.57 1.71 -15.62
C ARG A 302 20.33 1.73 -16.52
N LEU A 303 19.14 1.45 -15.96
CA LEU A 303 17.89 1.50 -16.73
C LEU A 303 17.61 2.90 -17.27
N LYS A 304 17.83 3.94 -16.46
CA LYS A 304 17.64 5.34 -16.87
C LYS A 304 18.62 5.75 -17.97
N GLN A 305 19.88 5.32 -17.88
CA GLN A 305 20.93 5.60 -18.86
C GLN A 305 20.88 4.66 -20.07
N LYS A 306 19.98 3.66 -20.06
CA LYS A 306 19.90 2.58 -21.06
C LYS A 306 21.22 1.82 -21.20
N GLU A 307 21.95 1.73 -20.10
CA GLU A 307 23.18 0.97 -19.99
C GLU A 307 22.83 -0.50 -19.76
N GLY A 308 23.43 -1.38 -20.56
CA GLY A 308 23.20 -2.81 -20.48
C GLY A 308 23.67 -3.49 -21.76
N LEU A 309 23.91 -4.79 -21.65
CA LEU A 309 24.28 -5.58 -22.82
C LEU A 309 23.05 -5.72 -23.72
N VAL A 310 23.07 -4.98 -24.83
CA VAL A 310 22.08 -5.09 -25.90
C VAL A 310 22.76 -5.68 -27.13
N ARG A 311 21.98 -6.35 -27.99
CA ARG A 311 22.53 -6.85 -29.26
C ARG A 311 23.11 -5.69 -30.06
N SER A 312 24.35 -5.83 -30.49
CA SER A 312 25.04 -4.87 -31.37
C SER A 312 24.42 -4.87 -32.77
N THR A 313 23.92 -6.01 -33.23
CA THR A 313 23.30 -6.15 -34.55
C THR A 313 21.80 -6.44 -34.46
N LYS A 314 21.03 -5.78 -35.35
CA LYS A 314 19.59 -6.00 -35.51
C LYS A 314 19.37 -6.69 -36.86
N PRO A 315 19.04 -7.99 -36.89
CA PRO A 315 18.80 -8.72 -38.15
C PRO A 315 17.47 -8.35 -38.84
N TRP A 316 16.74 -7.33 -38.37
CA TRP A 316 15.45 -6.91 -38.92
C TRP A 316 15.49 -5.45 -39.37
N VAL A 317 14.81 -5.14 -40.47
CA VAL A 317 14.72 -3.78 -41.04
C VAL A 317 13.56 -2.97 -40.44
N ARG A 318 12.46 -3.63 -40.09
CA ARG A 318 11.27 -2.99 -39.52
C ARG A 318 10.71 -3.79 -38.36
N LYS A 319 10.32 -3.11 -37.27
CA LYS A 319 9.52 -3.71 -36.20
C LYS A 319 8.04 -3.56 -36.57
N ARG A 320 7.30 -4.66 -36.64
CA ARG A 320 5.84 -4.62 -36.80
C ARG A 320 5.23 -3.98 -35.56
N ARG A 321 4.50 -2.88 -35.73
CA ARG A 321 3.57 -2.40 -34.70
C ARG A 321 2.35 -3.31 -34.75
N ARG A 322 1.88 -3.78 -33.60
CA ARG A 322 0.64 -4.54 -33.51
C ARG A 322 -0.49 -3.52 -33.36
N ASP A 323 -1.51 -3.63 -34.20
CA ASP A 323 -2.75 -2.90 -33.98
C ASP A 323 -3.41 -3.41 -32.69
N SER A 324 -4.15 -2.56 -31.98
CA SER A 324 -4.84 -2.98 -30.77
C SER A 324 -5.71 -4.20 -31.09
N THR A 325 -5.61 -5.26 -30.29
CA THR A 325 -6.58 -6.34 -30.39
C THR A 325 -7.96 -5.71 -30.15
N PRO A 326 -8.93 -5.91 -31.06
CA PRO A 326 -10.30 -5.48 -30.81
C PRO A 326 -10.81 -6.08 -29.49
N PRO A 327 -11.74 -5.40 -28.79
CA PRO A 327 -12.42 -6.00 -27.64
C PRO A 327 -12.97 -7.37 -28.03
N GLU A 328 -12.81 -8.37 -27.16
CA GLU A 328 -13.40 -9.68 -27.36
C GLU A 328 -14.92 -9.51 -27.44
N GLN A 329 -15.49 -9.67 -28.64
CA GLN A 329 -16.93 -9.77 -28.79
C GLN A 329 -17.31 -11.17 -28.31
N LEU A 330 -18.02 -11.25 -27.20
CA LEU A 330 -18.69 -12.48 -26.82
C LEU A 330 -19.68 -12.79 -27.95
N ASP A 331 -19.37 -13.83 -28.71
CA ASP A 331 -20.32 -14.39 -29.68
C ASP A 331 -21.60 -14.77 -28.92
N SER A 332 -22.78 -14.47 -29.46
CA SER A 332 -24.06 -14.76 -28.78
C SER A 332 -24.19 -16.24 -28.42
N ASP A 333 -23.54 -17.10 -29.19
CA ASP A 333 -23.47 -18.54 -28.96
C ASP A 333 -22.62 -18.90 -27.73
N ARG A 334 -21.59 -18.10 -27.40
CA ARG A 334 -20.78 -18.25 -26.18
C ARG A 334 -21.47 -17.68 -24.94
N GLU A 335 -22.17 -16.55 -25.05
CA GLU A 335 -22.96 -15.99 -23.94
C GLU A 335 -24.00 -16.99 -23.42
N GLY A 336 -24.71 -17.68 -24.33
CA GLY A 336 -25.66 -18.72 -23.96
C GLY A 336 -25.02 -19.88 -23.18
N ILE A 337 -23.82 -20.31 -23.59
CA ILE A 337 -23.07 -21.39 -22.92
C ILE A 337 -22.63 -20.96 -21.52
N TYR A 338 -22.12 -19.74 -21.35
CA TYR A 338 -21.68 -19.22 -20.05
C TYR A 338 -22.87 -19.04 -19.10
N ALA A 339 -23.98 -18.47 -19.57
CA ALA A 339 -25.20 -18.32 -18.77
C ALA A 339 -25.77 -19.68 -18.34
N GLU A 340 -25.72 -20.69 -19.21
CA GLU A 340 -26.17 -22.04 -18.88
C GLU A 340 -25.23 -22.72 -17.86
N GLN A 341 -23.92 -22.49 -17.96
CA GLN A 341 -22.93 -22.98 -17.00
C GLN A 341 -23.07 -22.31 -15.62
N GLU A 342 -23.28 -20.99 -15.59
CA GLU A 342 -23.50 -20.23 -14.36
C GLU A 342 -24.80 -20.64 -13.68
N GLN A 343 -25.87 -20.83 -14.44
CA GLN A 343 -27.14 -21.33 -13.91
C GLN A 343 -27.03 -22.77 -13.40
N ARG A 344 -26.23 -23.63 -14.06
CA ARG A 344 -25.93 -24.99 -13.57
C ARG A 344 -25.11 -24.95 -12.28
N ALA A 345 -24.13 -24.07 -12.17
CA ALA A 345 -23.32 -23.89 -10.96
C ALA A 345 -24.17 -23.40 -9.78
N ALA A 346 -25.03 -22.39 -10.00
CA ALA A 346 -25.96 -21.89 -8.99
C ALA A 346 -26.94 -22.97 -8.50
N LYS A 347 -27.51 -23.75 -9.44
CA LYS A 347 -28.39 -24.89 -9.09
C LYS A 347 -27.66 -25.98 -8.30
N LYS A 348 -26.37 -26.19 -8.56
CA LYS A 348 -25.55 -27.17 -7.84
C LYS A 348 -25.25 -26.69 -6.41
N ALA A 349 -24.87 -25.42 -6.25
CA ALA A 349 -24.66 -24.78 -4.95
C ALA A 349 -25.92 -24.82 -4.07
N MET A 350 -27.10 -24.50 -4.62
CA MET A 350 -28.37 -24.59 -3.88
C MET A 350 -28.76 -26.01 -3.47
N LYS A 351 -28.26 -27.04 -4.15
CA LYS A 351 -28.60 -28.45 -3.87
C LYS A 351 -27.72 -29.03 -2.76
N ASP A 352 -26.48 -28.56 -2.64
CA ASP A 352 -25.54 -29.03 -1.62
C ASP A 352 -25.88 -28.47 -0.21
N ASP A 353 -26.60 -27.34 -0.14
CA ASP A 353 -27.03 -26.70 1.12
C ASP A 353 -28.25 -27.38 1.79
N GLY A 354 -28.93 -28.28 1.09
CA GLY A 354 -30.17 -28.92 1.57
C GLY A 354 -29.99 -30.14 2.48
N SER A 355 -28.75 -30.54 2.81
CA SER A 355 -28.49 -31.83 3.49
C SER A 355 -28.22 -31.74 5.00
N TYR A 356 -28.23 -30.56 5.62
CA TYR A 356 -28.05 -30.45 7.06
C TYR A 356 -29.36 -30.81 7.82
N LYS A 357 -29.48 -32.10 8.21
CA LYS A 357 -30.50 -32.54 9.18
C LYS A 357 -29.91 -32.57 10.58
N ALA A 358 -30.31 -31.61 11.41
CA ALA A 358 -30.04 -31.62 12.85
C ALA A 358 -30.70 -32.83 13.51
N SER A 359 -29.90 -33.74 14.08
CA SER A 359 -30.37 -34.81 14.95
C SER A 359 -30.75 -34.22 16.31
N SER A 360 -32.05 -34.19 16.61
CA SER A 360 -32.53 -33.82 17.94
C SER A 360 -32.29 -34.95 18.94
N SER A 361 -31.53 -34.65 19.98
CA SER A 361 -31.37 -35.46 21.18
C SER A 361 -32.68 -35.52 21.96
N LYS A 362 -33.25 -36.73 22.12
CA LYS A 362 -34.34 -36.99 23.06
C LYS A 362 -33.80 -37.20 24.47
N GLN A 363 -34.34 -36.42 25.41
CA GLN A 363 -34.34 -36.74 26.84
C GLN A 363 -35.08 -38.06 27.10
N LYS A 364 -34.50 -38.91 27.95
CA LYS A 364 -35.22 -39.62 29.01
C LYS A 364 -34.32 -39.74 30.23
#